data_AF-A0A432H9W9-F1
#
_entry.id   AF-A0A432H9W9-F1
#
_cell.length_a   1.000
_cell.length_b   1.000
_cell.length_c   1.000
_cell.angle_alpha   90.00
_cell.angle_beta   90.00
_cell.angle_gamma   90.00
#
_symmetry.space_group_name_H-M   'P 1'
#
loop_
_entity.id
_entity.type
_entity.pdbx_description
1 polymer ?
#
loop_
_entity_poly.entity_id
_entity_poly.type
_entity_poly.pdbx_seq_one_letter_code
_entity_poly.pdbx_strand_id
1 'polypeptide(L)'
;MTTFFCPNCWKEIPGSTEICPHCGIDITRFWTSMNYEQKLIHALGHPEPTTVMRAAWLLGERGLEEAVPALVELTEKTDDIYIILEAVRALGKINTPASRKALRSLSDHSAAMIRREVKEILKKNQP
;
A
#
# COMPACT_ATOMS: atom_id res chain seq x y z
N MET A 1 7.69 19.97 12.67
CA MET A 1 8.05 20.39 11.30
C MET A 1 7.46 19.36 10.35
N THR A 2 6.69 19.78 9.35
CA THR A 2 6.07 18.85 8.39
C THR A 2 7.05 18.58 7.26
N THR A 3 7.37 17.31 7.02
CA THR A 3 8.23 16.88 5.91
C THR A 3 7.37 16.59 4.68
N PHE A 4 7.80 17.06 3.50
CA PHE A 4 7.13 16.81 2.24
C PHE A 4 8.05 16.01 1.31
N PHE A 5 7.47 15.11 0.52
CA PHE A 5 8.19 14.26 -0.40
C PHE A 5 7.68 14.44 -1.82
N CYS A 6 8.59 14.36 -2.79
CA CYS A 6 8.21 14.30 -4.20
C CYS A 6 7.45 12.99 -4.48
N PRO A 7 6.27 13.03 -5.14
CA PRO A 7 5.53 11.81 -5.44
C PRO A 7 6.26 10.83 -6.36
N ASN A 8 7.19 11.31 -7.19
CA ASN A 8 7.84 10.48 -8.18
C ASN A 8 9.14 9.86 -7.66
N CYS A 9 10.00 10.67 -7.04
CA CYS A 9 11.33 10.22 -6.62
C CYS A 9 11.49 10.03 -5.10
N TRP A 10 10.44 10.32 -4.32
CA TRP A 10 10.40 10.17 -2.86
C TRP A 10 11.50 10.90 -2.08
N LYS A 11 12.19 11.87 -2.70
CA LYS A 11 13.13 12.76 -2.01
C LYS A 11 12.37 13.87 -1.30
N GLU A 12 12.91 14.29 -0.16
CA GLU A 12 12.41 15.44 0.58
C GLU A 12 12.45 16.72 -0.27
N ILE A 13 11.41 17.52 -0.16
CA ILE A 13 11.21 18.77 -0.89
C ILE A 13 10.56 19.83 0.01
N PRO A 14 10.72 21.13 -0.29
CA PRO A 14 9.91 22.19 0.32
C PRO A 14 8.42 21.99 0.03
N GLY A 15 7.54 22.34 0.97
CA GLY A 15 6.09 22.11 0.84
C GLY A 15 5.39 22.87 -0.29
N SER A 16 5.98 23.97 -0.78
CA SER A 16 5.45 24.78 -1.88
C SER A 16 6.10 24.48 -3.23
N THR A 17 6.69 23.29 -3.39
CA THR A 17 7.39 22.89 -4.62
C THR A 17 6.39 22.48 -5.71
N GLU A 18 6.38 23.19 -6.84
CA GLU A 18 5.59 22.82 -8.02
C GLU A 18 6.37 21.87 -8.94
N ILE A 19 7.64 22.18 -9.23
CA ILE A 19 8.54 21.32 -10.01
C ILE A 19 9.59 20.73 -9.08
N CYS A 20 9.70 19.40 -9.04
CA CYS A 20 10.66 18.74 -8.17
C CYS A 20 12.11 19.09 -8.58
N PRO A 21 12.95 19.60 -7.65
CA PRO A 21 14.34 19.94 -7.95
C PRO A 21 15.23 18.71 -8.19
N HIS A 22 14.75 17.51 -7.86
CA HIS A 22 15.54 16.28 -7.95
C HIS A 22 15.26 15.43 -9.19
N CYS A 23 14.03 15.44 -9.69
CA CYS A 23 13.63 14.62 -10.84
C CYS A 23 12.87 15.40 -11.93
N GLY A 24 12.62 16.69 -11.73
CA GLY A 24 12.00 17.57 -12.73
C GLY A 24 10.50 17.35 -12.94
N ILE A 25 9.83 16.49 -12.16
CA ILE A 25 8.39 16.28 -12.32
C ILE A 25 7.60 17.51 -11.87
N ASP A 26 6.54 17.82 -12.62
CA ASP A 26 5.49 18.75 -12.21
C ASP A 26 4.56 18.04 -11.21
N ILE A 27 4.71 18.40 -9.93
CA ILE A 27 4.00 17.82 -8.79
C ILE A 27 2.51 18.19 -8.81
N THR A 28 2.20 19.43 -9.19
CA THR A 28 0.82 19.91 -9.30
C THR A 28 0.08 19.14 -10.39
N ARG A 29 0.69 19.01 -11.57
CA ARG A 29 0.14 18.22 -12.68
C ARG A 29 0.05 16.74 -12.32
N PHE A 30 1.05 16.20 -11.62
CA PHE A 30 1.03 14.81 -11.16
C PHE A 30 -0.21 14.52 -10.32
N TRP A 31 -0.46 15.31 -9.26
CA TRP A 31 -1.58 15.07 -8.36
C TRP A 31 -2.95 15.42 -8.94
N THR A 32 -3.03 16.38 -9.86
CA THR A 32 -4.29 16.71 -10.55
C THR A 32 -4.68 15.65 -11.58
N SER A 33 -3.71 14.89 -12.10
CA SER A 33 -3.97 13.77 -13.02
C SER A 33 -4.55 12.51 -12.36
N MET A 34 -4.47 12.41 -11.03
CA MET A 34 -4.93 11.25 -10.26
C MET A 34 -6.24 11.52 -9.52
N ASN A 35 -7.13 10.52 -9.56
CA ASN A 35 -8.27 10.46 -8.67
C ASN A 35 -7.85 10.07 -7.23
N TYR A 36 -8.80 10.03 -6.31
CA TYR A 36 -8.52 9.73 -4.90
C TYR A 36 -7.98 8.32 -4.67
N GLU A 37 -8.53 7.31 -5.34
CA GLU A 37 -8.12 5.90 -5.23
C GLU A 37 -6.70 5.68 -5.74
N GLN A 38 -6.36 6.29 -6.89
CA GLN A 38 -5.02 6.29 -7.45
C GLN A 38 -4.00 6.93 -6.50
N LYS A 39 -4.38 8.02 -5.80
CA LYS A 39 -3.53 8.64 -4.79
C LYS A 39 -3.28 7.72 -3.59
N LEU A 40 -4.27 6.94 -3.16
CA LEU A 40 -4.10 5.96 -2.09
C LEU A 40 -3.20 4.80 -2.51
N ILE A 41 -3.39 4.27 -3.72
CA ILE A 41 -2.52 3.21 -4.26
C ILE A 41 -1.08 3.73 -4.34
N HIS A 42 -0.88 4.95 -4.86
CA HIS A 42 0.44 5.58 -4.98
C HIS A 42 1.12 5.77 -3.61
N ALA A 43 0.34 6.06 -2.55
CA ALA A 43 0.86 6.23 -1.21
C ALA A 43 1.43 4.94 -0.57
N LEU A 44 1.20 3.76 -1.15
CA LEU A 44 1.85 2.51 -0.72
C LEU A 44 3.37 2.54 -0.97
N GLY A 45 3.85 3.39 -1.88
CA GLY A 45 5.28 3.60 -2.14
C GLY A 45 5.94 4.69 -1.30
N HIS A 46 5.21 5.30 -0.35
CA HIS A 46 5.71 6.43 0.43
C HIS A 46 6.89 6.01 1.34
N PRO A 47 7.93 6.85 1.50
CA PRO A 47 9.10 6.49 2.32
C PRO A 47 8.81 6.45 3.83
N GLU A 48 7.77 7.15 4.28
CA GLU A 48 7.37 7.18 5.68
C GLU A 48 6.40 6.01 6.00
N PRO A 49 6.77 5.08 6.91
CA PRO A 49 6.02 3.84 7.15
C PRO A 49 4.57 4.02 7.58
N THR A 50 4.25 5.02 8.40
CA THR A 50 2.88 5.19 8.90
C THR A 50 1.93 5.64 7.79
N THR A 51 2.43 6.38 6.79
CA THR A 51 1.69 6.73 5.56
C THR A 51 1.38 5.48 4.74
N VAL A 52 2.36 4.58 4.56
CA VAL A 52 2.16 3.31 3.84
C VAL A 52 1.11 2.45 4.54
N MET A 53 1.23 2.26 5.86
CA MET A 53 0.25 1.49 6.65
C MET A 53 -1.15 2.11 6.56
N ARG A 54 -1.25 3.44 6.66
CA ARG A 54 -2.53 4.14 6.55
C ARG A 54 -3.15 4.00 5.16
N ALA A 55 -2.35 4.05 4.11
CA ALA A 55 -2.81 3.82 2.75
C ALA A 55 -3.34 2.39 2.59
N ALA A 56 -2.58 1.37 3.02
CA ALA A 56 -3.00 -0.03 2.98
C ALA A 56 -4.33 -0.25 3.73
N TRP A 57 -4.43 0.29 4.95
CA TRP A 57 -5.65 0.23 5.75
C TRP A 57 -6.85 0.84 5.01
N LEU A 58 -6.73 2.07 4.49
CA LEU A 58 -7.79 2.78 3.76
C LEU A 58 -8.24 2.07 2.48
N LEU A 59 -7.32 1.41 1.78
CA LEU A 59 -7.62 0.62 0.59
C LEU A 59 -8.44 -0.63 0.94
N GLY A 60 -8.07 -1.30 2.04
CA GLY A 60 -8.82 -2.42 2.60
C GLY A 60 -10.23 -2.04 3.03
N GLU A 61 -10.37 -0.94 3.79
CA GLU A 61 -11.69 -0.44 4.24
C GLU A 61 -12.63 -0.10 3.09
N ARG A 62 -12.09 0.33 1.95
CA ARG A 62 -12.89 0.62 0.76
C ARG A 62 -13.19 -0.60 -0.11
N GLY A 63 -12.56 -1.74 0.17
CA GLY A 63 -12.68 -2.91 -0.68
C GLY A 63 -12.20 -2.67 -2.12
N LEU A 64 -11.20 -1.80 -2.31
CA LEU A 64 -10.72 -1.42 -3.65
C LEU A 64 -9.94 -2.58 -4.29
N GLU A 65 -10.58 -3.32 -5.19
CA GLU A 65 -9.97 -4.47 -5.87
C GLU A 65 -8.77 -4.07 -6.75
N GLU A 66 -8.81 -2.88 -7.33
CA GLU A 66 -7.76 -2.31 -8.16
C GLU A 66 -6.43 -2.14 -7.39
N ALA A 67 -6.48 -2.10 -6.06
CA ALA A 67 -5.29 -2.00 -5.21
C ALA A 67 -4.59 -3.34 -4.96
N VAL A 68 -5.22 -4.48 -5.28
CA VAL A 68 -4.66 -5.81 -5.00
C VAL A 68 -3.24 -6.00 -5.54
N PRO A 69 -2.90 -5.63 -6.79
CA PRO A 69 -1.53 -5.77 -7.29
C PRO A 69 -0.52 -4.95 -6.48
N ALA A 70 -0.84 -3.71 -6.12
CA ALA A 70 0.05 -2.84 -5.37
C ALA A 70 0.23 -3.31 -3.91
N LEU A 71 -0.82 -3.87 -3.30
CA LEU A 71 -0.72 -4.50 -1.97
C LEU A 71 0.14 -5.75 -1.99
N VAL A 72 0.07 -6.56 -3.05
CA VAL A 72 0.97 -7.73 -3.23
C VAL A 72 2.41 -7.27 -3.38
N GLU A 73 2.67 -6.31 -4.28
CA GLU A 73 4.00 -5.75 -4.47
C GLU A 73 4.57 -5.18 -3.16
N LEU A 74 3.74 -4.54 -2.33
CA LEU A 74 4.15 -4.06 -1.01
C LEU A 74 4.62 -5.20 -0.10
N THR A 75 3.97 -6.37 -0.13
CA THR A 75 4.41 -7.54 0.67
C THR A 75 5.73 -8.15 0.20
N GLU A 76 6.14 -7.87 -1.03
CA GLU A 76 7.37 -8.41 -1.64
C GLU A 76 8.56 -7.45 -1.52
N LYS A 77 8.30 -6.15 -1.41
CA LYS A 77 9.32 -5.09 -1.43
C LYS A 77 9.83 -4.64 -0.06
N THR A 78 9.21 -5.10 1.02
CA THR A 78 9.61 -4.71 2.39
C THR A 78 9.76 -5.93 3.27
N ASP A 79 10.71 -5.86 4.20
CA ASP A 79 10.87 -6.83 5.28
C ASP A 79 10.18 -6.38 6.59
N ASP A 80 9.55 -5.20 6.59
CA ASP A 80 8.81 -4.69 7.76
C ASP A 80 7.52 -5.50 7.95
N ILE A 81 7.55 -6.38 8.96
CA ILE A 81 6.45 -7.27 9.31
C ILE A 81 5.14 -6.52 9.58
N TYR A 82 5.18 -5.29 10.13
CA TYR A 82 3.96 -4.53 10.41
C TYR A 82 3.33 -3.98 9.13
N ILE A 83 4.14 -3.55 8.16
CA ILE A 83 3.67 -3.13 6.84
C ILE A 83 3.07 -4.34 6.09
N ILE A 84 3.77 -5.48 6.08
CA ILE A 84 3.28 -6.71 5.43
C ILE A 84 1.95 -7.15 6.06
N LEU A 85 1.86 -7.12 7.40
CA LEU A 85 0.62 -7.44 8.12
C LEU A 85 -0.54 -6.54 7.69
N GLU A 86 -0.31 -5.24 7.56
CA GLU A 86 -1.37 -4.31 7.18
C GLU A 86 -1.82 -4.53 5.73
N ALA A 87 -0.89 -4.83 4.81
CA ALA A 87 -1.22 -5.23 3.45
C ALA A 87 -2.04 -6.54 3.41
N VAL A 88 -1.66 -7.54 4.21
CA VAL A 88 -2.39 -8.81 4.36
C VAL A 88 -3.81 -8.57 4.87
N ARG A 89 -3.99 -7.72 5.89
CA ARG A 89 -5.31 -7.35 6.39
C ARG A 89 -6.14 -6.62 5.34
N ALA A 90 -5.53 -5.70 4.59
CA ALA A 90 -6.20 -4.99 3.52
C ALA A 90 -6.71 -5.94 2.43
N LEU A 91 -5.89 -6.89 1.98
CA LEU A 91 -6.29 -7.97 1.06
C LEU A 91 -7.45 -8.81 1.61
N GLY A 92 -7.42 -9.09 2.92
CA GLY A 92 -8.50 -9.79 3.63
C GLY A 92 -9.82 -9.04 3.66
N LYS A 93 -9.79 -7.72 3.81
CA LYS A 93 -10.97 -6.84 3.77
C LYS A 93 -11.53 -6.67 2.36
N ILE A 94 -10.66 -6.56 1.34
CA ILE A 94 -11.07 -6.51 -0.07
C ILE A 94 -11.86 -7.77 -0.47
N ASN A 95 -11.40 -8.94 0.00
CA ASN A 95 -12.12 -10.21 -0.12
C ASN A 95 -12.69 -10.54 -1.52
N THR A 96 -11.93 -10.29 -2.58
CA THR A 96 -12.27 -10.72 -3.95
C THR A 96 -11.53 -12.02 -4.30
N PRO A 97 -11.88 -12.71 -5.41
CA PRO A 97 -11.11 -13.86 -5.86
C PRO A 97 -9.61 -13.55 -6.04
N ALA A 98 -9.29 -12.36 -6.55
CA ALA A 98 -7.91 -11.90 -6.71
C ALA A 98 -7.20 -11.74 -5.36
N SER A 99 -7.81 -11.06 -4.39
CA SER A 99 -7.21 -10.86 -3.06
C SER A 99 -7.06 -12.17 -2.29
N ARG A 100 -8.02 -13.10 -2.41
CA ARG A 100 -7.91 -14.45 -1.83
C ARG A 100 -6.79 -15.27 -2.45
N LYS A 101 -6.54 -15.13 -3.75
CA LYS A 101 -5.40 -15.79 -4.42
C LYS A 101 -4.07 -15.24 -3.87
N ALA A 102 -3.95 -13.93 -3.73
CA ALA A 102 -2.80 -13.27 -3.12
C ALA A 102 -2.56 -13.69 -1.66
N LEU A 103 -3.61 -13.82 -0.86
CA LEU A 103 -3.48 -14.31 0.52
C LEU A 103 -2.96 -15.75 0.55
N ARG A 104 -3.42 -16.63 -0.36
CA ARG A 104 -2.94 -18.02 -0.40
C ARG A 104 -1.44 -18.10 -0.67
N SER A 105 -0.87 -17.26 -1.54
CA SER A 105 0.58 -17.26 -1.78
C SER A 105 1.40 -16.83 -0.56
N LEU A 106 0.79 -16.17 0.43
CA LEU A 106 1.44 -15.77 1.69
C LEU A 106 1.26 -16.81 2.82
N SER A 107 0.63 -17.95 2.55
CA SER A 107 0.39 -19.00 3.57
C SER A 107 1.67 -19.65 4.07
N ASP A 108 2.73 -19.66 3.24
CA ASP A 108 4.04 -20.22 3.56
C ASP A 108 5.11 -19.14 3.81
N HIS A 109 4.69 -17.91 4.09
CA HIS A 109 5.59 -16.79 4.37
C HIS A 109 6.56 -17.11 5.53
N SER A 110 7.80 -16.64 5.47
CA SER A 110 8.86 -16.94 6.46
C SER A 110 8.46 -16.55 7.90
N ALA A 111 7.85 -15.38 8.07
CA ALA A 111 7.35 -14.90 9.35
C ALA A 111 6.06 -15.62 9.79
N ALA A 112 6.09 -16.24 10.97
CA ALA A 112 4.95 -16.96 11.57
C ALA A 112 3.72 -16.06 11.80
N MET A 113 3.95 -14.78 12.10
CA MET A 113 2.89 -13.80 12.31
C MET A 113 2.03 -13.61 11.05
N ILE A 114 2.67 -13.56 9.87
CA ILE A 114 2.00 -13.45 8.57
C ILE A 114 1.20 -14.72 8.27
N ARG A 115 1.80 -15.90 8.41
CA ARG A 115 1.11 -17.17 8.17
C ARG A 115 -0.15 -17.31 9.04
N ARG A 116 -0.05 -16.93 10.32
CA ARG A 116 -1.19 -16.95 11.24
C ARG A 116 -2.31 -16.01 10.80
N GLU A 117 -1.97 -14.77 10.45
CA GLU A 117 -2.96 -13.78 10.01
C GLU A 117 -3.69 -14.24 8.73
N VAL A 118 -2.93 -14.71 7.73
CA VAL A 118 -3.47 -15.26 6.47
C VAL A 118 -4.46 -16.40 6.74
N LYS A 119 -4.08 -17.35 7.60
CA LYS A 119 -4.93 -18.49 7.97
C LYS A 119 -6.24 -18.02 8.62
N GLU A 120 -6.17 -17.08 9.55
CA GLU A 120 -7.36 -16.55 10.24
C GLU A 120 -8.29 -15.81 9.27
N ILE A 121 -7.74 -14.98 8.36
CA ILE A 121 -8.52 -14.28 7.33
C ILE A 121 -9.20 -15.28 6.40
N LEU A 122 -8.46 -16.24 5.86
CA LEU A 122 -9.02 -17.22 4.91
C LEU A 122 -10.08 -18.13 5.56
N LYS A 123 -9.98 -18.40 6.87
CA LYS A 123 -11.01 -19.14 7.62
C LYS A 123 -12.29 -18.32 7.77
N LYS A 124 -12.18 -17.02 8.09
CA LYS A 124 -13.35 -16.12 8.26
C LYS A 124 -14.10 -15.86 6.96
N ASN A 125 -13.40 -15.87 5.83
CA ASN A 125 -13.95 -15.56 4.52
C ASN A 125 -14.35 -16.81 3.71
N GLN A 126 -14.55 -17.97 4.37
CA GLN A 126 -15.17 -19.13 3.74
C GLN A 126 -16.67 -18.87 3.51
N PRO A 127 -17.23 -19.28 2.35
CA PRO A 127 -18.67 -19.20 2.11
C PRO A 127 -19.46 -20.08 3.08
#